data_AF-X1M8Q6-F1
#
_entry.id   AF-X1M8Q6-F1
#
_cell.length_a   1.000
_cell.length_b   1.000
_cell.length_c   1.000
_cell.angle_alpha   90.00
_cell.angle_beta   90.00
_cell.angle_gamma   90.00
#
_symmetry.space_group_name_H-M   'P 1'
#
loop_
_entity.id
_entity.type
_entity.pdbx_description
1 polymer ?
#
loop_
_entity_poly.entity_id
_entity_poly.type
_entity_poly.pdbx_seq_one_letter_code
_entity_poly.pdbx_strand_id
1 'polypeptide(L)'
;MCSVRSWRKTERGVLLQLEEGILEVSFASPDIVRVRCTNEKNFLNEKTYVVEKPPLYEHFIVINQEKAISLVTDKLRIKIRLNPISLEVKGSDGKDTLSSRFGSFVEFKENKKIMRFHLRELESIYGLGQDPMANLNQRDKERRMWQ
;
A
#
# COMPACT_ATOMS: atom_id res chain seq x y z
N MET A 1 -6.43 4.95 15.87
CA MET A 1 -6.75 5.10 14.43
C MET A 1 -5.56 5.85 13.84
N CYS A 2 -4.80 5.26 12.92
CA CYS A 2 -3.50 5.84 12.52
C CYS A 2 -3.70 7.12 11.70
N SER A 3 -2.96 8.18 12.05
CA SER A 3 -2.97 9.49 11.40
C SER A 3 -1.58 9.88 10.88
N VAL A 4 -1.52 10.73 9.86
CA VAL A 4 -0.27 11.27 9.32
C VAL A 4 0.09 12.57 10.04
N ARG A 5 1.27 12.62 10.67
CA ARG A 5 1.82 13.83 11.30
C ARG A 5 2.50 14.77 10.30
N SER A 6 3.26 14.19 9.38
CA SER A 6 3.95 14.92 8.34
C SER A 6 4.29 13.99 7.18
N TRP A 7 4.70 14.58 6.05
CA TRP A 7 5.17 13.81 4.91
C TRP A 7 6.26 14.58 4.17
N ARG A 8 7.05 13.86 3.37
CA ARG A 8 8.01 14.44 2.43
C ARG A 8 8.03 13.67 1.12
N LYS A 9 8.29 14.36 0.02
CA LYS A 9 8.63 13.72 -1.27
C LYS A 9 10.00 13.05 -1.15
N THR A 10 10.15 11.91 -1.81
CA THR A 10 11.43 11.22 -2.03
C THR A 10 11.66 11.06 -3.52
N GLU A 11 12.84 10.56 -3.92
CA GLU A 11 13.18 10.29 -5.34
C GLU A 11 12.22 9.30 -6.00
N ARG A 12 11.59 8.41 -5.22
CA ARG A 12 10.72 7.32 -5.72
C ARG A 12 9.25 7.43 -5.31
N GLY A 13 8.90 8.39 -4.46
CA GLY A 13 7.54 8.52 -3.97
C GLY A 13 7.39 9.51 -2.83
N VAL A 14 6.72 9.06 -1.76
CA VAL A 14 6.51 9.83 -0.53
C VAL A 14 6.81 9.00 0.70
N LEU A 15 7.37 9.66 1.72
CA LEU A 15 7.52 9.12 3.05
C LEU A 15 6.59 9.88 4.00
N LEU A 16 5.73 9.15 4.69
CA LEU A 16 4.77 9.66 5.67
C LEU A 16 5.26 9.29 7.07
N GLN A 17 5.32 10.29 7.96
CA GLN A 17 5.48 10.09 9.39
C GLN A 17 4.11 9.87 10.00
N LEU A 18 3.89 8.68 10.55
CA LEU A 18 2.68 8.33 11.27
C LEU A 18 2.90 8.56 12.78
N GLU A 19 1.82 8.52 13.56
CA GLU A 19 1.91 8.53 15.01
C GLU A 19 2.67 7.33 15.57
N GLU A 20 2.50 6.16 14.96
CA GLU A 20 2.98 4.87 15.43
C GLU A 20 4.20 4.34 14.63
N GLY A 21 4.69 5.10 13.64
CA GLY A 21 5.75 4.62 12.75
C GLY A 21 5.94 5.45 11.48
N ILE A 22 6.48 4.83 10.45
CA ILE A 22 6.64 5.42 9.12
C ILE A 22 5.99 4.54 8.04
N LEU A 23 5.55 5.19 6.98
CA LEU A 23 4.97 4.57 5.79
C LEU A 23 5.61 5.19 4.55
N GLU A 24 6.09 4.36 3.63
CA GLU A 24 6.53 4.80 2.31
C GLU A 24 5.58 4.25 1.25
N VAL A 25 5.15 5.13 0.35
CA VAL A 25 4.44 4.77 -0.87
C VAL A 25 5.29 5.25 -2.04
N SER A 26 5.78 4.31 -2.83
CA SER A 26 6.72 4.56 -3.93
C SER A 26 6.34 3.80 -5.19
N PHE A 27 6.80 4.28 -6.34
CA PHE A 27 6.66 3.55 -7.60
C PHE A 27 7.87 2.64 -7.82
N ALA A 28 7.58 1.43 -8.28
CA ALA A 28 8.57 0.48 -8.80
C ALA A 28 8.64 0.49 -10.32
N SER A 29 7.54 0.86 -10.97
CA SER A 29 7.35 1.10 -12.40
C SER A 29 6.13 2.04 -12.56
N PRO A 30 5.76 2.49 -13.77
CA PRO A 30 4.59 3.34 -13.96
C PRO A 30 3.29 2.72 -13.41
N ASP A 31 3.18 1.40 -13.43
CA ASP A 31 2.01 0.59 -13.10
C ASP A 31 2.18 -0.29 -11.84
N ILE A 32 3.31 -0.21 -11.15
CA ILE A 32 3.57 -0.96 -9.92
C ILE A 32 3.86 0.00 -8.77
N VAL A 33 3.05 -0.09 -7.72
CA VAL A 33 3.25 0.61 -6.45
C VAL A 33 3.85 -0.32 -5.40
N ARG A 34 4.84 0.19 -4.67
CA ARG A 34 5.41 -0.43 -3.48
C ARG A 34 4.96 0.34 -2.24
N VAL A 35 4.38 -0.38 -1.29
CA VAL A 35 4.00 0.16 0.02
C VAL A 35 4.83 -0.53 1.10
N ARG A 36 5.51 0.26 1.95
CA ARG A 36 6.32 -0.23 3.07
C ARG A 36 5.91 0.46 4.36
N CYS A 37 5.78 -0.27 5.45
CA CYS A 37 5.53 0.33 6.77
C CYS A 37 6.41 -0.30 7.86
N THR A 38 6.76 0.49 8.86
CA THR A 38 7.43 0.03 10.07
C THR A 38 7.07 0.93 11.25
N ASN A 39 7.03 0.35 12.46
CA ASN A 39 6.91 1.08 13.72
C ASN A 39 8.27 1.60 14.22
N GLU A 40 9.35 1.25 13.52
CA GLU A 40 10.68 1.79 13.73
C GLU A 40 10.84 3.20 13.13
N LYS A 41 11.86 3.93 13.59
CA LYS A 41 12.19 5.27 13.05
C LYS A 41 12.65 5.23 11.59
N ASN A 42 13.23 4.12 11.16
CA ASN A 42 13.78 3.92 9.82
C ASN A 42 13.47 2.51 9.32
N PHE A 43 13.41 2.34 8.00
CA PHE A 43 13.38 1.01 7.40
C PHE A 43 14.73 0.32 7.63
N LEU A 44 14.69 -0.93 8.10
CA LEU A 44 15.89 -1.75 8.17
C LEU A 44 16.39 -2.08 6.76
N ASN A 45 17.71 -2.07 6.59
CA ASN A 45 18.35 -2.44 5.33
C ASN A 45 18.52 -3.96 5.24
N GLU A 46 17.40 -4.67 5.23
CA GLU A 46 17.38 -6.12 5.11
C GLU A 46 17.30 -6.52 3.64
N LYS A 47 18.08 -7.54 3.26
CA LYS A 47 17.94 -8.15 1.93
C LYS A 47 16.55 -8.75 1.80
N THR A 48 15.83 -8.35 0.76
CA THR A 48 14.58 -8.99 0.38
C THR A 48 14.88 -10.29 -0.35
N TYR A 49 14.35 -11.42 0.12
CA TYR A 49 14.52 -12.71 -0.56
C TYR A 49 13.74 -12.81 -1.88
N VAL A 50 12.74 -11.94 -2.07
CA VAL A 50 11.78 -12.02 -3.21
C VAL A 50 12.02 -10.92 -4.25
N VAL A 51 12.64 -9.81 -3.86
CA VAL A 51 12.90 -8.67 -4.76
C VAL A 51 14.41 -8.55 -4.93
N GLU A 52 14.90 -8.76 -6.16
CA GLU A 52 16.34 -8.85 -6.46
C GLU A 52 17.06 -7.51 -6.24
N LYS A 53 16.44 -6.40 -6.64
CA LYS A 53 16.99 -5.04 -6.50
C LYS A 53 15.92 -4.08 -5.99
N PRO A 54 16.27 -3.09 -5.15
CA PRO A 54 15.32 -2.06 -4.75
C PRO A 54 14.77 -1.37 -5.99
N PRO A 55 13.45 -1.49 -6.26
CA PRO A 55 12.89 -0.87 -7.45
C PRO A 55 12.93 0.65 -7.30
N LEU A 56 13.20 1.33 -8.42
CA LEU A 56 13.34 2.77 -8.51
C LEU A 56 12.61 3.24 -9.77
N TYR A 57 11.64 4.12 -9.58
CA TYR A 57 10.94 4.81 -10.65
C TYR A 57 10.72 6.27 -10.27
N GLU A 58 11.31 7.18 -11.03
CA GLU A 58 11.40 8.61 -10.70
C GLU A 58 10.44 9.48 -11.52
N HIS A 59 9.86 8.94 -12.60
CA HIS A 59 8.97 9.66 -13.51
C HIS A 59 7.52 9.71 -13.01
N PHE A 60 7.31 10.36 -11.87
CA PHE A 60 5.99 10.61 -11.30
C PHE A 60 5.86 12.06 -10.80
N ILE A 61 4.63 12.55 -10.71
CA ILE A 61 4.33 13.84 -10.10
C ILE A 61 3.67 13.64 -8.74
N VAL A 62 3.89 14.60 -7.84
CA VAL A 62 3.22 14.69 -6.55
C VAL A 62 2.31 15.90 -6.55
N ILE A 63 1.02 15.67 -6.27
CA ILE A 63 0.01 16.73 -6.13
C ILE A 63 -0.35 16.81 -4.66
N ASN A 64 0.02 17.92 -4.02
CA ASN A 64 -0.36 18.19 -2.63
C ASN A 64 -1.74 18.83 -2.57
N GLN A 65 -2.62 18.28 -1.73
CA GLN A 65 -3.94 18.81 -1.42
C GLN A 65 -4.05 18.91 0.11
N GLU A 66 -4.83 19.86 0.63
CA GLU A 66 -4.91 20.15 2.07
C GLU A 66 -5.07 18.90 2.96
N LYS A 67 -5.85 17.89 2.51
CA LYS A 67 -6.15 16.67 3.27
C LYS A 67 -5.67 15.38 2.60
N ALA A 68 -4.95 15.50 1.49
CA ALA A 68 -4.52 14.34 0.70
C ALA A 68 -3.28 14.61 -0.14
N ILE A 69 -2.54 13.56 -0.46
CA ILE A 69 -1.43 13.60 -1.41
C ILE A 69 -1.78 12.66 -2.55
N SER A 70 -1.54 13.09 -3.79
CA SER A 70 -1.64 12.19 -4.95
C SER A 70 -0.28 11.98 -5.60
N LEU A 71 0.04 10.73 -5.94
CA LEU A 71 1.19 10.35 -6.75
C LEU A 71 0.67 9.85 -8.10
N VAL A 72 1.20 10.38 -9.19
CA VAL A 72 0.62 10.15 -10.52
C VAL A 72 1.70 9.79 -11.54
N THR A 73 1.43 8.75 -12.31
CA THR A 73 2.13 8.34 -13.54
C THR A 73 1.14 8.39 -14.71
N ASP A 74 1.58 8.01 -15.91
CA ASP A 74 0.71 7.81 -17.07
C ASP A 74 -0.22 6.58 -16.94
N LYS A 75 0.09 5.65 -16.01
CA LYS A 75 -0.68 4.41 -15.79
C LYS A 75 -1.50 4.39 -14.52
N LEU A 76 -1.02 5.03 -13.45
CA LEU A 76 -1.62 4.98 -12.13
C LEU A 76 -1.78 6.35 -11.49
N ARG A 77 -2.87 6.48 -10.72
CA ARG A 77 -3.07 7.55 -9.74
C ARG A 77 -3.28 6.95 -8.37
N ILE A 78 -2.38 7.26 -7.45
CA ILE A 78 -2.48 6.90 -6.05
C ILE A 78 -2.93 8.13 -5.28
N LYS A 79 -3.98 8.03 -4.48
CA LYS A 79 -4.45 9.07 -3.56
C LYS A 79 -4.33 8.56 -2.13
N ILE A 80 -3.61 9.32 -1.31
CA ILE A 80 -3.42 9.06 0.13
C ILE A 80 -4.15 10.16 0.89
N ARG A 81 -5.21 9.82 1.63
CA ARG A 81 -5.82 10.77 2.59
C ARG A 81 -5.04 10.72 3.89
N LEU A 82 -4.91 11.86 4.57
CA LEU A 82 -3.99 12.00 5.71
C LEU A 82 -4.64 11.69 7.07
N ASN A 83 -5.95 11.88 7.20
CA ASN A 83 -6.67 11.64 8.45
C ASN A 83 -8.17 11.29 8.21
N PRO A 84 -8.61 10.05 8.52
CA PRO A 84 -7.77 8.88 8.79
C PRO A 84 -6.95 8.51 7.56
N ILE A 85 -5.83 7.81 7.75
CA ILE A 85 -4.99 7.43 6.62
C ILE A 85 -5.69 6.40 5.72
N SER A 86 -5.90 6.73 4.44
CA SER A 86 -6.52 5.83 3.47
C SER A 86 -5.76 5.81 2.15
N LEU A 87 -5.75 4.68 1.46
CA LEU A 87 -5.12 4.51 0.15
C LEU A 87 -6.16 4.19 -0.91
N GLU A 88 -6.12 4.90 -2.03
CA GLU A 88 -6.93 4.65 -3.22
C GLU A 88 -6.00 4.62 -4.44
N VAL A 89 -6.09 3.56 -5.24
CA VAL A 89 -5.28 3.35 -6.44
C VAL A 89 -6.21 3.20 -7.62
N LYS A 90 -6.05 4.06 -8.62
CA LYS A 90 -6.81 4.03 -9.87
C LYS A 90 -5.90 3.81 -11.07
N GLY A 91 -6.40 3.06 -12.04
CA GLY A 91 -5.79 2.95 -13.37
C GLY A 91 -5.96 4.24 -14.19
N SER A 92 -5.34 4.28 -15.36
CA SER A 92 -5.47 5.36 -16.34
C SER A 92 -6.91 5.53 -16.87
N ASP A 93 -7.73 4.49 -16.77
CA ASP A 93 -9.16 4.52 -17.09
C ASP A 93 -10.03 5.15 -15.98
N GLY A 94 -9.41 5.57 -14.86
CA GLY A 94 -10.09 6.17 -13.72
C GLY A 94 -10.84 5.18 -12.83
N LYS A 95 -10.76 3.86 -13.10
CA LYS A 95 -11.40 2.85 -12.27
C LYS A 95 -10.52 2.50 -11.07
N ASP A 96 -11.17 2.23 -9.94
CA ASP A 96 -10.50 1.76 -8.74
C ASP A 96 -9.92 0.36 -8.99
N THR A 97 -8.60 0.25 -8.82
CA THR A 97 -7.87 -1.02 -8.80
C THR A 97 -7.77 -1.56 -7.38
N LEU A 98 -7.55 -0.67 -6.41
CA LEU A 98 -7.44 -1.01 -4.99
C LEU A 98 -7.89 0.17 -4.13
N SER A 99 -8.66 -0.05 -3.07
CA SER A 99 -9.08 1.01 -2.16
C SER A 99 -9.19 0.49 -0.74
N SER A 100 -8.81 1.28 0.26
CA SER A 100 -9.10 0.97 1.66
C SER A 100 -10.51 1.40 2.08
N ARG A 101 -11.17 2.28 1.29
CA ARG A 101 -12.52 2.87 1.44
C ARG A 101 -12.87 3.52 2.79
N PHE A 102 -12.69 2.81 3.91
CA PHE A 102 -13.08 3.23 5.25
C PHE A 102 -11.94 3.02 6.26
N GLY A 103 -11.68 4.05 7.06
CA GLY A 103 -10.75 3.97 8.18
C GLY A 103 -9.28 3.87 7.79
N SER A 104 -8.46 3.51 8.78
CA SER A 104 -7.01 3.42 8.66
C SER A 104 -6.63 2.17 7.87
N PHE A 105 -6.00 2.33 6.70
CA PHE A 105 -5.59 1.18 5.88
C PHE A 105 -4.39 0.44 6.47
N VAL A 106 -3.65 1.07 7.39
CA VAL A 106 -2.49 0.51 8.07
C VAL A 106 -2.66 0.65 9.59
N GLU A 107 -2.39 -0.42 10.32
CA GLU A 107 -2.41 -0.44 11.79
C GLU A 107 -1.19 -1.19 12.33
N PHE A 108 -0.63 -0.68 13.42
CA PHE A 108 0.38 -1.36 14.21
C PHE A 108 -0.27 -1.90 15.48
N LYS A 109 -0.21 -3.22 15.70
CA LYS A 109 -0.77 -3.88 16.90
C LYS A 109 0.26 -4.83 17.49
N GLU A 110 0.83 -4.47 18.63
CA GLU A 110 1.84 -5.29 19.34
C GLU A 110 2.88 -5.85 18.35
N ASN A 111 2.80 -7.14 18.03
CA ASN A 111 3.72 -7.85 17.14
C ASN A 111 3.22 -8.00 15.68
N LYS A 112 2.20 -7.24 15.28
CA LYS A 112 1.54 -7.34 13.98
C LYS A 112 1.45 -5.98 13.27
N LYS A 113 1.63 -6.04 11.96
CA LYS A 113 1.35 -4.94 11.03
C LYS A 113 0.15 -5.39 10.19
N ILE A 114 -0.94 -4.63 10.22
CA ILE A 114 -2.18 -4.99 9.52
C ILE A 114 -2.41 -3.99 8.40
N MET A 115 -2.58 -4.49 7.17
CA MET A 115 -3.05 -3.69 6.04
C MET A 115 -4.45 -4.15 5.65
N ARG A 116 -5.40 -3.21 5.49
CA ARG A 116 -6.78 -3.54 5.11
C ARG A 116 -7.20 -2.83 3.83
N PHE A 117 -7.74 -3.62 2.92
CA PHE A 117 -8.29 -3.16 1.66
C PHE A 117 -9.73 -3.65 1.52
N HIS A 118 -10.55 -2.85 0.86
CA HIS A 118 -11.93 -3.15 0.57
C HIS A 118 -12.01 -3.95 -0.73
N LEU A 119 -12.64 -5.12 -0.67
CA LEU A 119 -12.98 -5.88 -1.86
C LEU A 119 -14.22 -5.28 -2.53
N ARG A 120 -14.21 -5.17 -3.86
CA ARG A 120 -15.43 -4.84 -4.60
C ARG A 120 -16.45 -5.96 -4.45
N GLU A 121 -17.73 -5.65 -4.70
CA GLU A 121 -18.85 -6.57 -4.49
C GLU A 121 -18.64 -7.93 -5.18
N LEU A 122 -18.15 -7.93 -6.42
CA LEU A 122 -17.97 -9.12 -7.25
C LEU A 122 -16.50 -9.55 -7.40
N GLU A 123 -15.61 -9.03 -6.55
CA GLU A 123 -14.18 -9.32 -6.63
C GLU A 123 -13.85 -10.76 -6.20
N SER A 124 -13.20 -11.52 -7.07
CA SER A 124 -12.71 -12.86 -6.74
C SER A 124 -11.23 -12.80 -6.36
N ILE A 125 -10.82 -13.62 -5.38
CA ILE A 125 -9.43 -13.69 -4.93
C ILE A 125 -8.85 -15.05 -5.33
N TYR A 126 -7.72 -15.03 -6.02
CA TYR A 126 -7.01 -16.21 -6.50
C TYR A 126 -5.54 -16.19 -6.06
N GLY A 127 -4.86 -17.33 -6.12
CA GLY A 127 -3.45 -17.46 -5.72
C GLY A 127 -3.30 -17.83 -4.25
N LEU A 128 -2.44 -17.11 -3.51
CA LEU A 128 -2.08 -17.37 -2.10
C LEU A 128 -1.30 -18.68 -1.87
N GLY A 129 -0.63 -19.19 -2.91
CA GLY A 129 0.17 -20.42 -2.85
C GLY A 129 -0.66 -21.69 -3.09
N GLN A 130 -0.10 -22.84 -2.74
CA GLN A 130 -0.79 -24.13 -2.92
C GLN A 130 -1.82 -24.33 -1.81
N ASP A 131 -3.09 -24.41 -2.18
CA ASP A 131 -4.18 -24.76 -1.27
C ASP A 131 -4.52 -26.25 -1.37
N PRO A 132 -4.32 -27.06 -0.31
CA PRO A 132 -4.68 -28.48 -0.33
C PRO A 132 -6.19 -28.72 -0.47
N MET A 133 -7.04 -27.71 -0.18
CA MET A 133 -8.49 -27.82 -0.32
C MET A 133 -9.05 -27.44 -1.70
N ALA A 134 -8.18 -27.16 -2.68
CA ALA A 134 -8.52 -26.87 -4.07
C ALA A 134 -9.58 -25.77 -4.30
N ASN A 135 -9.74 -24.84 -3.35
CA ASN A 135 -10.64 -23.71 -3.53
C ASN A 135 -10.07 -22.74 -4.58
N LEU A 136 -10.76 -22.58 -5.71
CA LEU A 136 -10.32 -21.62 -6.72
C LEU A 136 -10.55 -20.18 -6.23
N ASN A 137 -11.77 -19.85 -5.80
CA ASN A 137 -12.07 -18.54 -5.22
C ASN A 137 -11.86 -18.54 -3.70
N GLN A 138 -10.97 -17.65 -3.26
CA GLN A 138 -10.54 -17.46 -1.87
C GLN A 138 -11.23 -16.25 -1.21
N ARG A 139 -12.20 -15.62 -1.89
CA ARG A 139 -13.00 -14.55 -1.30
C ARG A 139 -13.65 -15.01 0.01
N ASP A 140 -13.63 -14.15 1.01
CA ASP A 140 -14.23 -14.35 2.34
C ASP A 140 -13.67 -15.54 3.13
N LYS A 141 -12.47 -16.02 2.78
CA LYS A 141 -11.75 -17.09 3.49
C LYS A 141 -10.50 -16.56 4.19
N GLU A 142 -10.25 -17.02 5.41
CA GLU A 142 -8.97 -16.79 6.10
C GLU A 142 -7.93 -17.80 5.59
N ARG A 143 -6.74 -17.30 5.20
CA ARG A 143 -5.58 -18.14 4.89
C ARG A 143 -4.42 -17.78 5.80
N ARG A 144 -3.82 -18.79 6.43
CA ARG A 144 -2.58 -18.66 7.21
C ARG A 144 -1.41 -19.14 6.35
N MET A 145 -0.45 -18.24 6.12
CA MET A 145 0.76 -18.52 5.34
C MET A 145 1.87 -18.97 6.30
N TRP A 146 1.94 -20.27 6.57
CA TRP A 146 2.99 -20.91 7.36
C TRP A 146 3.67 -21.98 6.49
N GLN A 147 4.99 -22.12 6.66
CA GLN A 147 5.79 -23.24 6.17
C GLN A 147 6.44 -23.89 7.37
#